data_AF-A0AB39Q0S1-F1
#
_entry.id   AF-A0AB39Q0S1-F1
#
_cell.length_a   1.000
_cell.length_b   1.000
_cell.length_c   1.000
_cell.angle_alpha   90.00
_cell.angle_beta   90.00
_cell.angle_gamma   90.00
#
_symmetry.space_group_name_H-M   'P 1'
#
loop_
_entity.id
_entity.type
_entity.pdbx_description
1 polymer ?
#
loop_
_entity_poly.entity_id
_entity_poly.type
_entity_poly.pdbx_seq_one_letter_code
_entity_poly.pdbx_strand_id
1 'polypeptide(L)'
;MRRHHDDEDHEHDRGLSYDLPVLARRRMIRLMAGASLVPLVGCSSEDDTSASSSSSSSSASSGASSSSAECATIPNETAGPYPGDGSNGVNVLKESGVVRSDITKSFGDSAGGTAEGIPLTVTLTVVDATSGCGTPKKGAAVYLWHCDREGGYSLYSEGVTDENYLRGVQETDDKGQVTFESIFPGCYKGRWPHIHFEVYGSLADATAAASITATSQLAFPKDVCDTVYATDGYSRSVTNLSELSLETDGIFSDGHDQQMAAMKGGTAQGYTATLTVPV
;
A
#
# COMPACT_ATOMS: atom_id res chain seq x y z
N MET A 1 8.98 -53.70 12.66
CA MET A 1 9.21 -53.04 13.97
C MET A 1 10.62 -52.48 14.03
N ARG A 2 10.79 -51.16 13.96
CA ARG A 2 11.42 -50.30 14.98
C ARG A 2 11.48 -48.87 14.43
N ARG A 3 10.74 -47.99 15.11
CA ARG A 3 10.79 -46.54 14.99
C ARG A 3 12.12 -46.05 15.55
N HIS A 4 12.72 -45.06 14.92
CA HIS A 4 13.52 -44.04 15.61
C HIS A 4 12.93 -42.69 15.21
N HIS A 5 12.37 -42.01 16.22
CA HIS A 5 12.15 -40.57 16.22
C HIS A 5 13.52 -39.94 16.44
N ASP A 6 13.88 -39.00 15.58
CA ASP A 6 14.80 -37.93 15.95
C ASP A 6 13.99 -36.63 15.81
N ASP A 7 13.56 -36.13 16.96
CA ASP A 7 13.18 -34.74 17.19
C ASP A 7 14.48 -33.93 17.21
N GLU A 8 14.64 -32.91 16.36
CA GLU A 8 15.51 -31.76 16.65
C GLU A 8 14.90 -30.47 16.06
N ASP A 9 14.25 -29.74 16.97
CA ASP A 9 14.28 -28.31 17.22
C ASP A 9 14.17 -27.31 16.05
N HIS A 10 12.98 -26.71 15.98
CA HIS A 10 12.66 -25.49 15.25
C HIS A 10 13.41 -24.27 15.83
N GLU A 11 14.50 -23.84 15.19
CA GLU A 11 15.07 -22.50 15.39
C GLU A 11 14.40 -21.47 14.47
N HIS A 12 13.16 -21.07 14.77
CA HIS A 12 12.52 -19.90 14.16
C HIS A 12 11.97 -18.96 15.21
N ASP A 13 12.88 -18.32 15.95
CA ASP A 13 12.55 -17.17 16.79
C ASP A 13 13.68 -16.14 16.73
N ARG A 14 13.83 -15.49 15.57
CA ARG A 14 14.58 -14.22 15.49
C ARG A 14 13.59 -13.08 15.58
N GLY A 15 13.04 -12.91 16.79
CA GLY A 15 12.13 -11.82 17.14
C GLY A 15 12.77 -10.44 17.13
N LEU A 16 12.09 -9.50 17.81
CA LEU A 16 12.29 -8.05 17.95
C LEU A 16 13.74 -7.49 17.95
N SER A 17 14.75 -8.31 18.21
CA SER A 17 16.17 -7.97 18.16
C SER A 17 16.66 -7.60 16.76
N TYR A 18 16.00 -8.07 15.69
CA TYR A 18 16.27 -7.64 14.32
C TYR A 18 15.62 -6.29 13.95
N ASP A 19 14.53 -5.89 14.61
CA ASP A 19 13.77 -4.67 14.30
C ASP A 19 14.21 -3.44 15.12
N LEU A 20 14.89 -3.67 16.24
CA LEU A 20 15.40 -2.61 17.13
C LEU A 20 16.39 -1.61 16.48
N PRO A 21 17.31 -1.98 15.58
CA PRO A 21 18.20 -0.99 14.96
C PRO A 21 17.47 -0.04 13.99
N VAL A 22 16.27 -0.38 13.52
CA VAL A 22 15.47 0.47 12.61
C VAL A 22 14.64 1.49 13.39
N LEU A 23 14.08 1.10 14.55
CA LEU A 23 13.34 2.00 15.44
C LEU A 23 14.22 3.05 16.14
N ALA A 24 15.51 2.77 16.33
CA ALA A 24 16.44 3.69 16.99
C ALA A 24 16.78 4.95 16.16
N ARG A 25 16.61 4.92 14.82
CA ARG A 25 16.90 6.09 13.96
C ARG A 25 15.83 7.17 13.99
N ARG A 26 14.58 6.84 14.34
CA ARG A 26 13.45 7.77 14.21
C ARG A 26 13.13 8.60 15.46
N ARG A 27 13.86 8.42 16.58
CA ARG A 27 13.61 9.17 17.84
C ARG A 27 14.43 10.46 18.03
N MET A 28 15.26 10.88 17.06
CA MET A 28 16.10 12.08 17.21
C MET A 28 15.59 13.38 16.56
N ILE A 29 14.36 13.42 16.03
CA ILE A 29 13.78 14.65 15.46
C ILE A 29 12.47 14.99 16.17
N ARG A 30 12.51 15.23 17.49
CA ARG A 30 11.37 15.84 18.22
C ARG A 30 11.78 16.81 19.32
N LEU A 31 13.01 17.31 19.28
CA LEU A 31 13.48 18.34 20.20
C LEU A 31 13.95 19.55 19.40
N MET A 32 13.03 20.40 18.92
CA MET A 32 13.24 21.84 18.64
C MET A 32 11.93 22.48 18.16
N ALA A 33 10.94 22.65 19.05
CA ALA A 33 9.85 23.60 18.83
C ALA A 33 9.28 24.03 20.19
N GLY A 34 9.94 24.99 20.82
CA GLY A 34 9.55 25.52 22.12
C GLY A 34 9.71 27.03 22.18
N ALA A 35 8.58 27.69 22.44
CA ALA A 35 8.38 29.04 22.97
C ALA A 35 8.47 30.25 22.02
N SER A 36 7.32 30.88 21.78
CA SER A 36 7.18 32.34 21.89
C SER A 36 5.72 32.73 22.18
N LEU A 37 5.50 33.25 23.39
CA LEU A 37 4.29 33.96 23.83
C LEU A 37 4.55 35.47 23.69
N VAL A 38 3.65 36.22 23.05
CA VAL A 38 3.57 37.68 23.17
C VAL A 38 2.10 38.12 23.16
N PRO A 39 1.58 38.77 24.22
CA PRO A 39 0.35 39.53 24.17
C PRO A 39 0.66 41.04 24.12
N LEU A 40 -0.10 41.84 23.37
CA LEU A 40 -0.14 43.31 23.52
C LEU A 40 -1.51 43.87 23.09
N VAL A 41 -1.94 44.86 23.86
CA VAL A 41 -3.27 45.48 23.97
C VAL A 41 -3.25 46.92 23.42
N GLY A 42 -4.38 47.38 22.85
CA GLY A 42 -4.82 48.80 22.76
C GLY A 42 -4.15 49.66 21.67
N CYS A 43 -4.73 50.74 21.13
CA CYS A 43 -5.98 51.47 21.33
C CYS A 43 -6.37 52.24 20.04
N SER A 44 -7.64 52.64 20.00
CA SER A 44 -8.38 53.63 19.19
C SER A 44 -7.63 54.75 18.46
N SER A 45 -8.19 55.16 17.31
CA SER A 45 -8.57 56.56 17.01
C SER A 45 -9.64 56.59 15.91
N GLU A 46 -10.62 57.46 16.10
CA GLU A 46 -11.80 57.72 15.26
C GLU A 46 -11.58 58.90 14.28
N ASP A 47 -12.59 59.09 13.40
CA ASP A 47 -12.91 60.26 12.54
C ASP A 47 -12.15 60.37 11.19
N ASP A 48 -12.76 60.68 10.03
CA ASP A 48 -14.13 61.07 9.69
C ASP A 48 -14.35 61.01 8.15
N THR A 49 -15.61 61.18 7.73
CA THR A 49 -16.11 61.66 6.43
C THR A 49 -16.36 60.74 5.20
N SER A 50 -17.66 60.57 4.95
CA SER A 50 -18.39 60.87 3.70
C SER A 50 -18.61 59.78 2.64
N ALA A 51 -19.78 59.15 2.80
CA ALA A 51 -20.85 58.91 1.82
C ALA A 51 -20.49 58.66 0.34
N SER A 52 -20.89 57.47 -0.15
CA SER A 52 -21.71 57.33 -1.37
C SER A 52 -22.29 55.92 -1.44
N SER A 53 -23.62 55.85 -1.52
CA SER A 53 -24.41 54.65 -1.73
C SER A 53 -24.43 54.22 -3.20
N SER A 54 -24.12 52.95 -3.48
CA SER A 54 -24.61 52.27 -4.68
C SER A 54 -24.78 50.79 -4.43
N SER A 55 -26.03 50.35 -4.51
CA SER A 55 -26.50 48.98 -4.48
C SER A 55 -25.96 48.14 -5.63
N SER A 56 -25.41 46.95 -5.33
CA SER A 56 -25.35 45.84 -6.27
C SER A 56 -25.45 44.52 -5.54
N SER A 57 -26.58 43.84 -5.72
CA SER A 57 -26.80 42.44 -5.40
C SER A 57 -25.91 41.56 -6.28
N SER A 58 -25.07 40.73 -5.66
CA SER A 58 -24.41 39.62 -6.33
C SER A 58 -24.32 38.45 -5.38
N SER A 59 -25.10 37.41 -5.70
CA SER A 59 -25.12 36.09 -5.08
C SER A 59 -23.69 35.54 -4.98
N ALA A 60 -23.19 35.36 -3.76
CA ALA A 60 -21.97 34.62 -3.53
C ALA A 60 -22.33 33.12 -3.57
N SER A 61 -22.09 32.50 -4.72
CA SER A 61 -21.90 31.07 -4.84
C SER A 61 -20.76 30.68 -3.91
N SER A 62 -21.07 29.98 -2.83
CA SER A 62 -20.10 29.27 -2.00
C SER A 62 -19.46 28.19 -2.84
N GLY A 63 -18.41 28.56 -3.58
CA GLY A 63 -17.45 27.62 -4.11
C GLY A 63 -16.82 26.92 -2.91
N ALA A 64 -17.23 25.68 -2.69
CA ALA A 64 -16.48 24.77 -1.86
C ALA A 64 -15.10 24.64 -2.52
N SER A 65 -14.13 25.37 -2.00
CA SER A 65 -12.73 25.06 -2.23
C SER A 65 -12.51 23.68 -1.62
N SER A 66 -12.67 22.65 -2.45
CA SER A 66 -12.00 21.38 -2.21
C SER A 66 -10.53 21.74 -2.09
N SER A 67 -10.02 21.76 -0.86
CA SER A 67 -8.59 21.76 -0.61
C SER A 67 -8.05 20.58 -1.41
N SER A 68 -7.38 20.87 -2.52
CA SER A 68 -6.53 19.92 -3.19
C SER A 68 -5.65 19.32 -2.11
N ALA A 69 -5.85 18.03 -1.80
CA ALA A 69 -4.87 17.29 -1.04
C ALA A 69 -3.53 17.62 -1.70
N GLU A 70 -2.62 18.22 -0.94
CA GLU A 70 -1.31 18.58 -1.43
C GLU A 70 -0.72 17.31 -2.06
N CYS A 71 -0.28 17.40 -3.31
CA CYS A 71 0.34 16.28 -4.02
C CYS A 71 1.66 15.93 -3.33
N ALA A 72 1.57 15.19 -2.24
CA ALA A 72 2.70 14.64 -1.52
C ALA A 72 3.07 13.29 -2.15
N THR A 73 4.38 13.04 -2.24
CA THR A 73 4.92 11.74 -2.63
C THR A 73 4.30 10.64 -1.77
N ILE A 74 4.07 9.47 -2.37
CA ILE A 74 3.62 8.29 -1.65
C ILE A 74 4.59 7.99 -0.49
N PRO A 75 4.10 7.69 0.74
CA PRO A 75 4.96 7.30 1.84
C PRO A 75 5.81 6.07 1.47
N ASN A 76 7.11 6.12 1.79
CA ASN A 76 8.01 4.99 1.59
C ASN A 76 7.85 4.00 2.74
N GLU A 77 7.53 2.75 2.42
CA GLU A 77 7.40 1.65 3.36
C GLU A 77 8.48 0.58 3.17
N THR A 78 8.54 -0.33 4.14
CA THR A 78 9.30 -1.57 3.98
C THR A 78 8.68 -2.45 2.88
N ALA A 79 9.55 -3.09 2.10
CA ALA A 79 9.17 -4.22 1.24
C ALA A 79 8.73 -5.45 2.08
N GLY A 80 9.01 -5.45 3.37
CA GLY A 80 8.80 -6.59 4.24
C GLY A 80 9.72 -7.76 3.88
N PRO A 81 9.49 -8.93 4.49
CA PRO A 81 10.36 -10.08 4.32
C PRO A 81 10.05 -10.94 3.08
N TYR A 82 9.05 -10.59 2.26
CA TYR A 82 8.55 -11.44 1.15
C TYR A 82 8.50 -10.79 -0.25
N PRO A 83 9.42 -9.88 -0.64
CA PRO A 83 9.33 -9.16 -1.90
C PRO A 83 9.51 -10.05 -3.13
N GLY A 84 10.39 -11.04 -3.13
CA GLY A 84 10.68 -11.82 -4.34
C GLY A 84 11.41 -11.00 -5.42
N ASP A 85 12.08 -9.92 -5.04
CA ASP A 85 12.84 -9.00 -5.90
C ASP A 85 14.36 -9.32 -5.91
N GLY A 86 14.79 -10.31 -5.12
CA GLY A 86 16.20 -10.68 -4.93
C GLY A 86 16.88 -10.03 -3.73
N SER A 87 16.24 -9.07 -3.05
CA SER A 87 16.79 -8.42 -1.86
C SER A 87 17.00 -9.38 -0.67
N ASN A 88 16.26 -10.48 -0.65
CA ASN A 88 16.31 -11.53 0.38
C ASN A 88 16.63 -12.93 -0.17
N GLY A 89 17.17 -13.02 -1.40
CA GLY A 89 17.60 -14.27 -2.03
C GLY A 89 16.66 -14.83 -3.10
N VAL A 90 15.35 -14.72 -2.93
CA VAL A 90 14.35 -15.14 -3.96
C VAL A 90 14.11 -14.00 -4.95
N ASN A 91 14.14 -14.28 -6.25
CA ASN A 91 13.94 -13.26 -7.30
C ASN A 91 13.04 -13.75 -8.44
N VAL A 92 11.74 -13.43 -8.35
CA VAL A 92 10.72 -13.73 -9.36
C VAL A 92 10.74 -12.71 -10.52
N LEU A 93 11.33 -11.53 -10.32
CA LEU A 93 11.38 -10.46 -11.35
C LEU A 93 12.20 -10.84 -12.58
N LYS A 94 13.07 -11.85 -12.45
CA LYS A 94 13.87 -12.40 -13.54
C LYS A 94 13.18 -13.55 -14.29
N GLU A 95 12.03 -14.02 -13.81
CA GLU A 95 11.32 -15.14 -14.40
C GLU A 95 10.52 -14.70 -15.64
N SER A 96 10.56 -15.52 -16.68
CA SER A 96 9.72 -15.31 -17.86
C SER A 96 8.25 -15.44 -17.46
N GLY A 97 7.44 -14.45 -17.84
CA GLY A 97 6.01 -14.41 -17.53
C GLY A 97 5.65 -13.52 -16.35
N VAL A 98 6.62 -12.93 -15.63
CA VAL A 98 6.34 -12.01 -14.51
C VAL A 98 5.66 -10.72 -14.96
N VAL A 99 5.86 -10.29 -16.22
CA VAL A 99 5.15 -9.14 -16.80
C VAL A 99 3.75 -9.60 -17.24
N ARG A 100 2.73 -9.28 -16.45
CA ARG A 100 1.38 -9.84 -16.57
C ARG A 100 0.33 -9.02 -15.81
N SER A 101 -0.91 -9.03 -16.30
CA SER A 101 -2.05 -8.38 -15.63
C SER A 101 -2.78 -9.31 -14.64
N ASP A 102 -3.11 -10.53 -15.05
CA ASP A 102 -3.72 -11.53 -14.17
C ASP A 102 -2.62 -12.19 -13.35
N ILE A 103 -2.61 -11.98 -12.04
CA ILE A 103 -1.64 -12.56 -11.10
C ILE A 103 -2.22 -13.73 -10.29
N THR A 104 -3.44 -14.18 -10.57
CA THR A 104 -4.10 -15.23 -9.77
C THR A 104 -3.45 -16.61 -9.91
N LYS A 105 -2.75 -16.86 -11.02
CA LYS A 105 -2.14 -18.16 -11.32
C LYS A 105 -0.62 -18.11 -11.24
N SER A 106 -0.02 -19.19 -10.76
CA SER A 106 1.42 -19.39 -10.87
C SER A 106 1.83 -19.54 -12.34
N PHE A 107 3.10 -19.31 -12.64
CA PHE A 107 3.65 -19.23 -13.99
C PHE A 107 5.07 -19.78 -14.10
N GLY A 108 5.55 -19.95 -15.33
CA GLY A 108 6.87 -20.49 -15.60
C GLY A 108 6.97 -21.94 -15.12
N ASP A 109 8.07 -22.24 -14.41
CA ASP A 109 8.40 -23.58 -13.91
C ASP A 109 7.88 -23.85 -12.47
N SER A 110 7.06 -22.96 -11.93
CA SER A 110 6.41 -23.14 -10.62
C SER A 110 5.39 -24.28 -10.61
N ALA A 111 4.87 -24.62 -9.43
CA ALA A 111 3.92 -25.72 -9.23
C ALA A 111 2.57 -25.53 -9.98
N GLY A 112 2.28 -24.33 -10.49
CA GLY A 112 1.15 -24.08 -11.39
C GLY A 112 -0.20 -23.90 -10.68
N GLY A 113 -0.19 -23.66 -9.37
CA GLY A 113 -1.39 -23.40 -8.58
C GLY A 113 -2.12 -22.13 -8.96
N THR A 114 -3.34 -21.98 -8.45
CA THR A 114 -4.17 -20.78 -8.58
C THR A 114 -4.60 -20.33 -7.21
N ALA A 115 -4.34 -19.07 -6.87
CA ALA A 115 -4.80 -18.47 -5.62
C ALA A 115 -6.33 -18.35 -5.61
N GLU A 116 -6.95 -18.90 -4.58
CA GLU A 116 -8.39 -18.75 -4.36
C GLU A 116 -8.69 -17.50 -3.52
N GLY A 117 -9.82 -16.84 -3.80
CA GLY A 117 -10.29 -15.70 -3.02
C GLY A 117 -11.36 -14.89 -3.75
N ILE A 118 -11.86 -13.83 -3.10
CA ILE A 118 -12.79 -12.90 -3.74
C ILE A 118 -12.03 -12.13 -4.83
N PRO A 119 -12.53 -12.06 -6.09
CA PRO A 119 -11.85 -11.34 -7.15
C PRO A 119 -11.60 -9.87 -6.79
N LEU A 120 -10.39 -9.39 -7.09
CA LEU A 120 -9.97 -8.03 -6.85
C LEU A 120 -9.24 -7.49 -8.09
N THR A 121 -9.78 -6.44 -8.70
CA THR A 121 -9.06 -5.63 -9.68
C THR A 121 -8.33 -4.52 -8.96
N VAL A 122 -7.02 -4.41 -9.12
CA VAL A 122 -6.22 -3.32 -8.54
C VAL A 122 -5.75 -2.39 -9.64
N THR A 123 -6.12 -1.12 -9.57
CA THR A 123 -5.64 -0.08 -10.50
C THR A 123 -4.82 0.96 -9.75
N LEU A 124 -3.55 1.07 -10.12
CA LEU A 124 -2.64 2.09 -9.58
C LEU A 124 -2.38 3.15 -10.65
N THR A 125 -2.52 4.43 -10.28
CA THR A 125 -2.23 5.56 -11.18
C THR A 125 -0.95 6.25 -10.72
N VAL A 126 0.14 6.00 -11.42
CA VAL A 126 1.45 6.60 -11.13
C VAL A 126 1.53 7.99 -11.76
N VAL A 127 1.82 8.99 -10.93
CA VAL A 127 1.91 10.39 -11.33
C VAL A 127 3.22 11.02 -10.86
N ASP A 128 3.67 12.06 -11.54
CA ASP A 128 4.84 12.83 -11.15
C ASP A 128 4.51 13.78 -10.00
N ALA A 129 5.05 13.50 -8.82
CA ALA A 129 4.84 14.33 -7.64
C ALA A 129 5.39 15.77 -7.85
N THR A 130 6.48 15.91 -8.61
CA THR A 130 7.12 17.23 -8.88
C THR A 130 6.27 18.12 -9.79
N SER A 131 5.35 17.52 -10.55
CA SER A 131 4.37 18.22 -11.39
C SER A 131 3.12 18.69 -10.64
N GLY A 132 3.05 18.43 -9.32
CA GLY A 132 1.81 18.60 -8.56
C GLY A 132 0.76 17.55 -8.92
N CYS A 133 1.18 16.32 -9.27
CA CYS A 133 0.33 15.18 -9.63
C CYS A 133 -0.45 15.36 -10.95
N GLY A 134 -0.16 16.41 -11.71
CA GLY A 134 -0.85 16.70 -12.97
C GLY A 134 -0.36 15.85 -14.16
N THR A 135 0.86 15.30 -14.06
CA THR A 135 1.49 14.54 -15.15
C THR A 135 1.49 13.04 -14.83
N PRO A 136 0.78 12.20 -15.59
CA PRO A 136 0.91 10.76 -15.49
C PRO A 136 2.29 10.27 -15.94
N LYS A 137 2.85 9.29 -15.24
CA LYS A 137 4.12 8.67 -15.62
C LYS A 137 3.87 7.48 -16.54
N LYS A 138 3.85 7.73 -17.85
CA LYS A 138 3.83 6.68 -18.87
C LYS A 138 5.16 5.92 -18.91
N GLY A 139 5.12 4.60 -19.06
CA GLY A 139 6.32 3.76 -19.23
C GLY A 139 7.07 3.44 -17.93
N ALA A 140 6.61 3.97 -16.79
CA ALA A 140 7.02 3.47 -15.49
C ALA A 140 6.51 2.03 -15.30
N ALA A 141 7.21 1.21 -14.53
CA ALA A 141 6.75 -0.14 -14.21
C ALA A 141 6.35 -0.25 -12.73
N VAL A 142 5.38 -1.10 -12.45
CA VAL A 142 4.93 -1.40 -11.09
C VAL A 142 5.03 -2.89 -10.87
N TYR A 143 5.77 -3.29 -9.84
CA TYR A 143 5.74 -4.64 -9.29
C TYR A 143 4.78 -4.68 -8.11
N LEU A 144 3.88 -5.66 -8.09
CA LEU A 144 2.86 -5.82 -7.05
C LEU A 144 2.92 -7.23 -6.47
N TRP A 145 2.87 -7.35 -5.14
CA TRP A 145 2.75 -8.64 -4.46
C TRP A 145 1.92 -8.56 -3.18
N HIS A 146 1.28 -9.67 -2.80
CA HIS A 146 0.57 -9.79 -1.52
C HIS A 146 0.39 -11.25 -1.10
N CYS A 147 -0.15 -11.45 0.10
CA CYS A 147 -0.51 -12.78 0.60
C CYS A 147 -1.80 -13.33 -0.01
N ASP A 148 -1.96 -14.65 -0.03
CA ASP A 148 -3.21 -15.31 -0.36
C ASP A 148 -4.32 -15.06 0.69
N ARG A 149 -5.50 -15.64 0.47
CA ARG A 149 -6.65 -15.50 1.38
C ARG A 149 -6.39 -16.06 2.79
N GLU A 150 -5.42 -16.96 2.96
CA GLU A 150 -5.04 -17.57 4.24
C GLU A 150 -3.92 -16.80 4.95
N GLY A 151 -3.35 -15.79 4.30
CA GLY A 151 -2.25 -14.97 4.80
C GLY A 151 -0.86 -15.51 4.46
N GLY A 152 -0.76 -16.52 3.58
CA GLY A 152 0.51 -17.06 3.10
C GLY A 152 1.08 -16.25 1.93
N TYR A 153 2.40 -16.10 1.87
CA TYR A 153 3.08 -15.51 0.72
C TYR A 153 3.69 -16.64 -0.13
N SER A 154 3.28 -16.70 -1.40
CA SER A 154 3.90 -17.57 -2.42
C SER A 154 5.42 -17.38 -2.43
N LEU A 155 6.19 -18.43 -2.69
CA LEU A 155 7.66 -18.50 -2.59
C LEU A 155 8.25 -18.53 -1.15
N TYR A 156 7.44 -18.34 -0.10
CA TYR A 156 7.98 -18.17 1.25
C TYR A 156 7.25 -18.96 2.34
N SER A 157 5.91 -18.96 2.32
CA SER A 157 5.12 -19.61 3.37
C SER A 157 5.03 -21.12 3.12
N GLU A 158 5.09 -21.90 4.20
CA GLU A 158 4.91 -23.35 4.15
C GLU A 158 3.61 -23.71 3.40
N GLY A 159 3.69 -24.71 2.51
CA GLY A 159 2.58 -25.13 1.66
C GLY A 159 2.44 -24.36 0.35
N VAL A 160 3.10 -23.20 0.20
CA VAL A 160 3.05 -22.37 -1.03
C VAL A 160 4.44 -21.91 -1.48
N THR A 161 5.51 -22.56 -0.99
CA THR A 161 6.91 -22.25 -1.34
C THR A 161 7.23 -22.50 -2.81
N ASP A 162 6.53 -23.43 -3.45
CA ASP A 162 6.75 -23.80 -4.86
C ASP A 162 5.81 -23.03 -5.82
N GLU A 163 5.00 -22.12 -5.29
CA GLU A 163 4.07 -21.27 -6.03
C GLU A 163 4.63 -19.85 -6.22
N ASN A 164 4.23 -19.16 -7.28
CA ASN A 164 4.60 -17.76 -7.55
C ASN A 164 3.42 -16.86 -7.98
N TYR A 165 2.17 -17.29 -7.74
CA TYR A 165 0.99 -16.45 -7.91
C TYR A 165 1.03 -15.20 -7.01
N LEU A 166 0.09 -14.28 -7.27
CA LEU A 166 -0.12 -13.01 -6.56
C LEU A 166 1.12 -12.11 -6.57
N ARG A 167 1.92 -12.23 -7.63
CA ARG A 167 3.12 -11.47 -7.94
C ARG A 167 3.10 -11.12 -9.43
N GLY A 168 3.34 -9.87 -9.78
CA GLY A 168 3.38 -9.47 -11.18
C GLY A 168 3.85 -8.05 -11.42
N VAL A 169 4.36 -7.83 -12.63
CA VAL A 169 4.82 -6.53 -13.12
C VAL A 169 3.92 -6.05 -14.24
N GLN A 170 3.58 -4.77 -14.25
CA GLN A 170 2.89 -4.09 -15.35
C GLN A 170 3.60 -2.80 -15.70
N GLU A 171 3.54 -2.41 -16.96
CA GLU A 171 3.94 -1.08 -17.43
C GLU A 171 2.74 -0.14 -17.45
N THR A 172 2.96 1.08 -16.99
CA THR A 172 1.97 2.14 -16.97
C THR A 172 1.63 2.63 -18.38
N ASP A 173 0.33 2.80 -18.65
CA ASP A 173 -0.18 3.32 -19.92
C ASP A 173 0.00 4.84 -20.07
N ASP A 174 -0.59 5.42 -21.13
CA ASP A 174 -0.57 6.88 -21.39
C ASP A 174 -1.20 7.73 -20.26
N LYS A 175 -1.99 7.10 -19.39
CA LYS A 175 -2.63 7.73 -18.23
C LYS A 175 -1.90 7.37 -16.93
N GLY A 176 -0.70 6.79 -17.01
CA GLY A 176 0.07 6.37 -15.84
C GLY A 176 -0.54 5.17 -15.12
N GLN A 177 -1.45 4.44 -15.73
CA GLN A 177 -2.21 3.38 -15.06
C GLN A 177 -1.65 1.99 -15.33
N VAL A 178 -1.59 1.19 -14.28
CA VAL A 178 -1.50 -0.28 -14.36
C VAL A 178 -2.78 -0.89 -13.79
N THR A 179 -3.18 -2.05 -14.30
CA THR A 179 -4.32 -2.81 -13.75
C THR A 179 -3.94 -4.27 -13.58
N PHE A 180 -4.16 -4.80 -12.39
CA PHE A 180 -3.94 -6.20 -12.06
C PHE A 180 -5.27 -6.91 -11.76
N GLU A 181 -5.43 -8.14 -12.23
CA GLU A 181 -6.50 -9.04 -11.81
C GLU A 181 -5.93 -9.97 -10.74
N SER A 182 -6.52 -9.94 -9.55
CA SER A 182 -6.03 -10.63 -8.36
C SER A 182 -7.19 -11.14 -7.49
N ILE A 183 -6.88 -11.53 -6.25
CA ILE A 183 -7.82 -11.86 -5.19
C ILE A 183 -7.62 -10.93 -3.99
N PHE A 184 -8.66 -10.71 -3.19
CA PHE A 184 -8.58 -9.89 -1.98
C PHE A 184 -7.66 -10.56 -0.95
N PRO A 185 -6.63 -9.89 -0.41
CA PRO A 185 -5.66 -10.51 0.49
C PRO A 185 -6.26 -10.90 1.84
N GLY A 186 -5.73 -11.96 2.45
CA GLY A 186 -6.01 -12.30 3.82
C GLY A 186 -5.43 -11.29 4.82
N CYS A 187 -5.84 -11.41 6.09
CA CYS A 187 -5.20 -10.74 7.21
C CYS A 187 -4.34 -11.76 7.95
N TYR A 188 -3.02 -11.58 7.95
CA TYR A 188 -2.11 -12.37 8.77
C TYR A 188 -1.80 -11.66 10.09
N LYS A 189 -1.36 -12.42 11.09
CA LYS A 189 -1.17 -11.92 12.45
C LYS A 189 -0.22 -10.72 12.49
N GLY A 190 -0.64 -9.65 13.16
CA GLY A 190 0.21 -8.48 13.44
C GLY A 190 0.25 -7.41 12.35
N ARG A 191 -0.44 -7.59 11.21
CA ARG A 191 -0.43 -6.63 10.10
C ARG A 191 -1.83 -6.38 9.53
N TRP A 192 -2.16 -5.10 9.34
CA TRP A 192 -3.39 -4.68 8.63
C TRP A 192 -3.40 -5.26 7.21
N PRO A 193 -4.55 -5.63 6.63
CA PRO A 193 -4.62 -6.11 5.24
C PRO A 193 -3.99 -5.13 4.25
N HIS A 194 -3.09 -5.62 3.39
CA HIS A 194 -2.36 -4.77 2.46
C HIS A 194 -1.94 -5.49 1.18
N ILE A 195 -1.60 -4.68 0.18
CA ILE A 195 -0.87 -5.07 -1.01
C ILE A 195 0.43 -4.27 -1.05
N HIS A 196 1.56 -4.93 -1.27
CA HIS A 196 2.81 -4.24 -1.50
C HIS A 196 2.97 -3.86 -2.96
N PHE A 197 3.70 -2.77 -3.21
CA PHE A 197 4.15 -2.45 -4.54
C PHE A 197 5.49 -1.71 -4.54
N GLU A 198 6.19 -1.85 -5.66
CA GLU A 198 7.38 -1.08 -6.01
C GLU A 198 7.18 -0.40 -7.36
N VAL A 199 7.65 0.84 -7.46
CA VAL A 199 7.63 1.61 -8.71
C VAL A 199 9.04 1.73 -9.26
N TYR A 200 9.17 1.48 -10.55
CA TYR A 200 10.40 1.51 -11.32
C TYR A 200 10.29 2.51 -12.46
N GLY A 201 11.44 3.05 -12.90
CA GLY A 201 11.49 3.97 -14.04
C GLY A 201 11.06 3.32 -15.36
N SER A 202 11.23 2.00 -15.50
CA SER A 202 10.90 1.24 -16.70
C SER A 202 10.71 -0.26 -16.42
N LEU A 203 10.13 -0.99 -17.37
CA LEU A 203 10.08 -2.47 -17.33
C LEU A 203 11.48 -3.11 -17.28
N ALA A 204 12.48 -2.48 -17.92
CA ALA A 204 13.84 -2.99 -17.93
C ALA A 204 14.47 -2.89 -16.54
N ASP A 205 14.23 -1.79 -15.82
CA ASP A 205 14.67 -1.62 -14.43
C ASP A 205 13.99 -2.63 -13.50
N ALA A 206 12.68 -2.82 -13.66
CA ALA A 206 11.91 -3.79 -12.87
C ALA A 206 12.41 -5.22 -13.05
N THR A 207 12.56 -5.69 -14.29
CA THR A 207 13.01 -7.07 -14.57
C THR A 207 14.51 -7.29 -14.30
N ALA A 208 15.29 -6.20 -14.20
CA ALA A 208 16.66 -6.24 -13.69
C ALA A 208 16.73 -6.21 -12.15
N ALA A 209 15.60 -5.99 -11.46
CA ALA A 209 15.53 -5.74 -10.01
C ALA A 209 16.47 -4.60 -9.58
N ALA A 210 16.42 -3.47 -10.30
CA ALA A 210 17.30 -2.34 -10.08
C ALA A 210 16.52 -1.02 -10.05
N SER A 211 17.09 0.01 -9.43
CA SER A 211 16.60 1.40 -9.54
C SER A 211 15.14 1.60 -9.10
N ILE A 212 14.75 1.00 -7.97
CA ILE A 212 13.45 1.24 -7.34
C ILE A 212 13.30 2.74 -7.02
N THR A 213 12.22 3.34 -7.48
CA THR A 213 11.88 4.76 -7.26
C THR A 213 11.06 4.93 -5.98
N ALA A 214 10.15 4.00 -5.70
CA ALA A 214 9.35 3.98 -4.47
C ALA A 214 9.01 2.54 -4.08
N THR A 215 9.01 2.26 -2.78
CA THR A 215 8.44 1.04 -2.19
C THR A 215 7.34 1.47 -1.24
N SER A 216 6.14 0.93 -1.37
CA SER A 216 5.03 1.31 -0.50
C SER A 216 3.99 0.18 -0.38
N GLN A 217 2.90 0.46 0.33
CA GLN A 217 1.82 -0.49 0.59
C GLN A 217 0.47 0.19 0.42
N LEU A 218 -0.49 -0.53 -0.15
CA LEU A 218 -1.89 -0.15 -0.26
C LEU A 218 -2.66 -0.80 0.89
N ALA A 219 -3.41 0.00 1.66
CA ALA A 219 -4.28 -0.44 2.73
C ALA A 219 -5.75 -0.52 2.28
N PHE A 220 -6.55 -1.30 2.99
CA PHE A 220 -8.00 -1.44 2.71
C PHE A 220 -8.87 -0.84 3.82
N PRO A 221 -10.04 -0.25 3.47
CA PRO A 221 -11.03 0.19 4.45
C PRO A 221 -11.56 -0.97 5.31
N LYS A 222 -11.74 -0.71 6.61
CA LYS A 222 -12.14 -1.75 7.57
C LYS A 222 -13.48 -2.40 7.22
N ASP A 223 -14.46 -1.63 6.80
CA ASP A 223 -15.80 -2.12 6.43
C ASP A 223 -15.76 -3.09 5.24
N VAL A 224 -14.88 -2.84 4.28
CA VAL A 224 -14.62 -3.75 3.16
C VAL A 224 -13.95 -5.03 3.64
N CYS A 225 -12.92 -4.93 4.50
CA CYS A 225 -12.27 -6.08 5.11
C CYS A 225 -13.27 -6.94 5.90
N ASP A 226 -14.10 -6.33 6.75
CA ASP A 226 -15.13 -7.03 7.54
C ASP A 226 -16.11 -7.77 6.63
N THR A 227 -16.53 -7.13 5.52
CA THR A 227 -17.46 -7.73 4.56
C THR A 227 -16.84 -8.92 3.81
N VAL A 228 -15.57 -8.81 3.39
CA VAL A 228 -14.86 -9.91 2.71
C VAL A 228 -14.57 -11.04 3.68
N TYR A 229 -14.11 -10.75 4.90
CA TYR A 229 -13.71 -11.80 5.84
C TYR A 229 -14.89 -12.57 6.43
N ALA A 230 -16.12 -12.07 6.27
CA ALA A 230 -17.34 -12.81 6.53
C ALA A 230 -17.67 -13.90 5.49
N THR A 231 -16.94 -13.98 4.36
CA THR A 231 -17.14 -15.03 3.34
C THR A 231 -16.29 -16.28 3.60
N ASP A 232 -16.67 -17.39 2.98
CA ASP A 232 -15.92 -18.65 3.06
C ASP A 232 -14.46 -18.49 2.58
N GLY A 233 -13.54 -19.20 3.24
CA GLY A 233 -12.10 -19.17 2.94
C GLY A 233 -11.29 -18.11 3.67
N TYR A 234 -11.92 -17.14 4.34
CA TYR A 234 -11.24 -16.04 5.06
C TYR A 234 -11.32 -16.13 6.59
N SER A 235 -11.75 -17.26 7.16
CA SER A 235 -12.02 -17.39 8.60
C SER A 235 -10.83 -17.03 9.51
N ARG A 236 -9.59 -17.33 9.09
CA ARG A 236 -8.37 -16.92 9.81
C ARG A 236 -8.21 -15.40 9.89
N SER A 237 -8.63 -14.69 8.84
CA SER A 237 -8.54 -13.24 8.74
C SER A 237 -9.47 -12.54 9.73
N VAL A 238 -10.62 -13.14 10.08
CA VAL A 238 -11.54 -12.61 11.10
C VAL A 238 -10.85 -12.49 12.46
N THR A 239 -10.18 -13.57 12.89
CA THR A 239 -9.48 -13.58 14.18
C THR A 239 -8.32 -12.57 14.17
N ASN A 240 -7.50 -12.57 13.12
CA ASN A 240 -6.34 -11.67 13.05
C ASN A 240 -6.75 -10.19 13.00
N LEU A 241 -7.78 -9.85 12.21
CA LEU A 241 -8.26 -8.46 12.13
C LEU A 241 -8.87 -7.98 13.45
N SER A 242 -9.45 -8.88 14.25
CA SER A 242 -10.04 -8.53 15.56
C SER A 242 -9.00 -8.05 16.59
N GLU A 243 -7.72 -8.35 16.36
CA GLU A 243 -6.60 -7.96 17.22
C GLU A 243 -5.87 -6.70 16.69
N LEU A 244 -6.37 -6.07 15.62
CA LEU A 244 -5.67 -5.03 14.88
C LEU A 244 -6.54 -3.80 14.60
N SER A 245 -5.85 -2.69 14.42
CA SER A 245 -6.35 -1.41 13.90
C SER A 245 -5.24 -0.76 13.08
N LEU A 246 -5.60 0.19 12.22
CA LEU A 246 -4.60 0.97 11.47
C LEU A 246 -3.67 1.72 12.43
N GLU A 247 -4.19 2.18 13.58
CA GLU A 247 -3.47 2.91 14.62
C GLU A 247 -2.47 2.03 15.39
N THR A 248 -2.65 0.71 15.36
CA THR A 248 -1.75 -0.26 16.01
C THR A 248 -0.84 -0.97 15.03
N ASP A 249 -1.07 -0.84 13.71
CA ASP A 249 -0.23 -1.45 12.69
C ASP A 249 1.11 -0.71 12.60
N GLY A 250 2.21 -1.46 12.61
CA GLY A 250 3.56 -0.89 12.64
C GLY A 250 3.98 -0.13 11.38
N ILE A 251 3.19 -0.21 10.30
CA ILE A 251 3.43 0.47 9.02
C ILE A 251 2.44 1.63 8.84
N PHE A 252 1.16 1.44 9.11
CA PHE A 252 0.12 2.46 8.84
C PHE A 252 -0.16 3.43 9.99
N SER A 253 0.39 3.18 11.18
CA SER A 253 0.12 4.01 12.38
C SER A 253 0.70 5.42 12.34
N ASP A 254 1.65 5.72 11.45
CA ASP A 254 2.17 7.07 11.23
C ASP A 254 1.45 7.85 10.11
N GLY A 255 0.45 7.23 9.46
CA GLY A 255 -0.45 7.85 8.49
C GLY A 255 -0.78 6.91 7.34
N HIS A 256 -2.05 6.82 6.95
CA HIS A 256 -2.50 5.89 5.90
C HIS A 256 -3.36 6.53 4.80
N ASP A 257 -3.67 7.82 4.89
CA ASP A 257 -4.61 8.48 3.97
C ASP A 257 -4.14 8.44 2.51
N GLN A 258 -2.83 8.52 2.27
CA GLN A 258 -2.24 8.41 0.92
C GLN A 258 -2.12 6.97 0.41
N GLN A 259 -2.36 5.97 1.26
CA GLN A 259 -2.21 4.54 0.97
C GLN A 259 -3.55 3.80 1.02
N MET A 260 -4.62 4.46 1.50
CA MET A 260 -5.95 3.89 1.60
C MET A 260 -6.59 3.75 0.21
N ALA A 261 -6.92 2.52 -0.18
CA ALA A 261 -7.59 2.27 -1.44
C ALA A 261 -9.01 2.82 -1.47
N ALA A 262 -9.37 3.45 -2.59
CA ALA A 262 -10.78 3.68 -2.90
C ALA A 262 -11.38 2.37 -3.42
N MET A 263 -12.44 1.89 -2.77
CA MET A 263 -13.05 0.58 -3.05
C MET A 263 -14.41 0.73 -3.73
N LYS A 264 -14.66 -0.11 -4.73
CA LYS A 264 -15.98 -0.28 -5.37
C LYS A 264 -16.27 -1.76 -5.61
N GLY A 265 -17.54 -2.14 -5.64
CA GLY A 265 -17.95 -3.53 -5.90
C GLY A 265 -18.49 -4.22 -4.66
N GLY A 266 -18.40 -5.55 -4.65
CA GLY A 266 -18.98 -6.39 -3.61
C GLY A 266 -18.60 -7.85 -3.77
N THR A 267 -18.82 -8.68 -2.75
CA THR A 267 -18.38 -10.08 -2.71
C THR A 267 -18.96 -10.97 -3.80
N ALA A 268 -20.09 -10.61 -4.41
CA ALA A 268 -20.71 -11.38 -5.50
C ALA A 268 -20.02 -11.20 -6.86
N GLN A 269 -19.48 -10.02 -7.16
CA GLN A 269 -18.83 -9.72 -8.45
C GLN A 269 -17.32 -9.45 -8.32
N GLY A 270 -16.81 -9.31 -7.09
CA GLY A 270 -15.47 -8.84 -6.79
C GLY A 270 -15.43 -7.33 -6.53
N TYR A 271 -14.25 -6.87 -6.15
CA TYR A 271 -13.96 -5.47 -5.87
C TYR A 271 -13.01 -4.86 -6.90
N THR A 272 -13.06 -3.55 -7.02
CA THR A 272 -12.01 -2.74 -7.63
C THR A 272 -11.39 -1.85 -6.55
N ALA A 273 -10.08 -1.95 -6.37
CA ALA A 273 -9.26 -1.06 -5.55
C ALA A 273 -8.52 -0.08 -6.45
N THR A 274 -8.63 1.22 -6.16
CA THR A 274 -7.90 2.26 -6.89
C THR A 274 -7.05 3.11 -5.94
N LEU A 275 -5.82 3.41 -6.35
CA LEU A 275 -4.92 4.30 -5.62
C LEU A 275 -4.11 5.18 -6.57
N THR A 276 -3.98 6.46 -6.27
CA THR A 276 -3.02 7.36 -6.95
C THR A 276 -1.68 7.29 -6.23
N VAL A 277 -0.59 7.14 -6.99
CA VAL A 277 0.76 6.91 -6.48
C VAL A 277 1.68 8.02 -7.00
N PRO A 278 1.84 9.14 -6.28
CA PRO A 278 2.77 10.21 -6.66
C PRO A 278 4.21 9.80 -6.36
N VAL A 279 5.09 9.83 -7.38
CA VAL A 279 6.53 9.49 -7.28
C VAL A 279 7.42 10.54 -7.93
#